data_AF-A0AAD3HFJ4-F1
#
_entry.id   AF-A0AAD3HFJ4-F1
#
_cell.length_a   1.000
_cell.length_b   1.000
_cell.length_c   1.000
_cell.angle_alpha   90.00
_cell.angle_beta   90.00
_cell.angle_gamma   90.00
#
_symmetry.space_group_name_H-M   'P 1'
#
loop_
_entity.id
_entity.type
_entity.pdbx_description
1 polymer ?
#
loop_
_entity_poly.entity_id
_entity_poly.type
_entity_poly.pdbx_seq_one_letter_code
_entity_poly.pdbx_strand_id
1 'polypeptide(L)'
;MKTLLLATTLLASSCHAFSNSFLHKKALKSRTGPFPIRTSLYGTSDANNSADQNDALQKRTCILNFLTQRSIQSFMFLLKEMKDPHSNAWLANFLEMDKRVLLSYHGTGCLDLERFSEWNCFFDELLEQPEDVVIVEIPTRGGGNCLSKDNPFREKEEAQVREIEIDIDPPSIANRILSVRDKISKEWIQDMDLLISVNSDILSSYAERKKEARGTEDCDTDSDYERGCSLDQEKEEVVFGQRTNQSFERGAIYFINNHQNFSGGNASPLRSSSFDLLFLLTMQEAIHRLLRSYKDAGEEKKISFAWLNELYKKSLSKYFDGSHVGFGRSEEFLDEILSTSPALKTVGDKVDFIDPLLVVEDIISFREEVALEWKDTLLKVELDHNDMRTDIFRKQMLKWGQPMDANKDKKTSKESKDIEVEETVLEAKHSGKTTIILDAGDFQ
;
A
#
# COMPACT_ATOMS: atom_id res chain seq x y z
N MET A 1 52.00 25.47 51.61
CA MET A 1 51.17 24.41 52.24
C MET A 1 49.74 24.93 52.32
N LYS A 2 48.81 24.27 51.62
CA LYS A 2 47.32 24.31 51.77
C LYS A 2 46.51 25.56 51.31
N THR A 3 45.97 25.45 50.09
CA THR A 3 44.54 25.54 49.66
C THR A 3 43.46 26.21 50.55
N LEU A 4 42.66 27.13 49.96
CA LEU A 4 41.17 27.11 49.78
C LEU A 4 40.73 28.49 49.19
N LEU A 5 40.19 28.64 47.97
CA LEU A 5 38.84 28.32 47.41
C LEU A 5 37.67 29.11 48.03
N LEU A 6 37.24 30.18 47.33
CA LEU A 6 35.90 30.78 47.42
C LEU A 6 35.70 31.69 46.18
N ALA A 7 35.10 31.13 45.12
CA ALA A 7 34.58 31.89 43.99
C ALA A 7 33.06 31.77 44.04
N THR A 8 32.41 32.87 44.42
CA THR A 8 30.96 33.05 44.44
C THR A 8 30.44 33.35 43.05
N THR A 9 29.49 32.53 42.63
CA THR A 9 28.64 32.67 41.45
C THR A 9 27.73 33.89 41.57
N LEU A 10 27.66 34.70 40.50
CA LEU A 10 26.64 35.71 40.30
C LEU A 10 26.00 35.48 38.93
N LEU A 11 24.83 34.85 38.97
CA LEU A 11 23.84 34.76 37.90
C LEU A 11 23.14 36.11 37.76
N ALA A 12 23.14 36.69 36.56
CA ALA A 12 22.15 37.70 36.20
C ALA A 12 21.92 37.76 34.68
N SER A 13 20.67 37.49 34.33
CA SER A 13 19.87 38.13 33.28
C SER A 13 20.04 37.68 31.82
N SER A 14 19.20 36.70 31.46
CA SER A 14 18.62 36.54 30.13
C SER A 14 17.86 37.78 29.69
N CYS A 15 18.24 38.37 28.56
CA CYS A 15 17.33 39.17 27.76
C CYS A 15 16.59 38.25 26.78
N HIS A 16 15.31 38.01 27.05
CA HIS A 16 14.37 37.41 26.10
C HIS A 16 14.21 38.34 24.90
N ALA A 17 14.76 37.94 23.75
CA ALA A 17 14.29 38.40 22.46
C ALA A 17 12.98 37.67 22.15
N PHE A 18 11.85 38.31 22.43
CA PHE A 18 10.54 37.90 21.90
C PHE A 18 10.58 38.08 20.38
N SER A 19 10.79 36.96 19.67
CA SER A 19 10.53 36.87 18.24
C SER A 19 9.02 36.88 18.04
N ASN A 20 8.49 37.97 17.48
CA ASN A 20 7.14 38.01 16.93
C ASN A 20 7.07 37.04 15.74
N SER A 21 6.77 35.77 16.00
CA SER A 21 6.32 34.87 14.94
C SER A 21 4.96 35.36 14.46
N PHE A 22 4.94 35.83 13.22
CA PHE A 22 3.75 36.19 12.48
C PHE A 22 2.80 34.98 12.47
N LEU A 23 1.75 35.00 13.31
CA LEU A 23 0.65 34.04 13.27
C LEU A 23 -0.08 34.19 11.94
N HIS A 24 0.29 33.38 10.96
CA HIS A 24 -0.45 33.25 9.72
C HIS A 24 -1.76 32.52 10.01
N LYS A 25 -2.81 33.27 10.39
CA LYS A 25 -4.20 32.80 10.32
C LYS A 25 -4.58 32.62 8.85
N LYS A 26 -4.04 31.59 8.18
CA LYS A 26 -4.56 31.14 6.90
C LYS A 26 -5.88 30.43 7.21
N ALA A 27 -6.99 31.14 7.02
CA ALA A 27 -8.29 30.50 6.91
C ALA A 27 -8.19 29.48 5.77
N LEU A 28 -8.14 28.19 6.11
CA LEU A 28 -8.12 27.08 5.18
C LEU A 28 -9.41 27.14 4.36
N LYS A 29 -9.36 27.76 3.18
CA LYS A 29 -10.41 27.64 2.17
C LYS A 29 -10.40 26.19 1.73
N SER A 30 -11.31 25.39 2.26
CA SER A 30 -11.53 24.02 1.80
C SER A 30 -11.91 24.07 0.31
N ARG A 31 -11.04 23.57 -0.55
CA ARG A 31 -11.40 23.24 -1.93
C ARG A 31 -12.33 22.02 -1.84
N THR A 32 -13.63 22.23 -1.83
CA THR A 32 -14.66 21.18 -1.75
C THR A 32 -15.05 20.61 -3.12
N GLY A 33 -14.19 20.73 -4.13
CA GLY A 33 -14.40 20.02 -5.40
C GLY A 33 -14.19 18.52 -5.20
N PRO A 34 -14.95 17.64 -5.89
CA PRO A 34 -14.58 16.24 -5.97
C PRO A 34 -13.19 16.18 -6.59
N PHE A 35 -12.18 15.82 -5.79
CA PHE A 35 -10.85 15.58 -6.32
C PHE A 35 -11.00 14.44 -7.32
N PRO A 36 -10.69 14.64 -8.62
CA PRO A 36 -10.51 13.50 -9.48
C PRO A 36 -9.33 12.75 -8.88
N ILE A 37 -9.59 11.60 -8.25
CA ILE A 37 -8.55 10.59 -8.10
C ILE A 37 -8.00 10.47 -9.52
N ARG A 38 -6.74 10.86 -9.74
CA ARG A 38 -6.11 10.78 -11.05
C ARG A 38 -5.83 9.31 -11.36
N THR A 39 -6.88 8.51 -11.47
CA THR A 39 -6.88 7.11 -11.90
C THR A 39 -6.55 6.98 -13.39
N SER A 40 -6.52 8.09 -14.13
CA SER A 40 -6.31 8.12 -15.59
C SER A 40 -4.84 8.00 -16.00
N LEU A 41 -4.05 7.14 -15.35
CA LEU A 41 -2.75 6.74 -15.91
C LEU A 41 -2.90 5.90 -17.19
N TYR A 42 -4.08 5.30 -17.39
CA TYR A 42 -4.41 4.50 -18.58
C TYR A 42 -5.29 5.23 -19.62
N GLY A 43 -5.63 6.50 -19.37
CA GLY A 43 -6.51 7.26 -20.23
C GLY A 43 -5.77 7.97 -21.35
N THR A 44 -5.83 7.41 -22.55
CA THR A 44 -5.69 8.11 -23.85
C THR A 44 -4.32 8.62 -24.31
N SER A 45 -3.19 8.30 -23.65
CA SER A 45 -1.89 8.71 -24.19
C SER A 45 -1.58 8.01 -25.52
N ASP A 46 -1.30 8.83 -26.54
CA ASP A 46 -0.96 8.41 -27.90
C ASP A 46 0.12 7.32 -27.88
N ALA A 47 -0.08 6.26 -28.64
CA ALA A 47 0.74 5.04 -28.66
C ALA A 47 2.23 5.22 -29.05
N ASN A 48 2.68 6.47 -29.25
CA ASN A 48 4.02 6.79 -29.75
C ASN A 48 5.08 6.91 -28.65
N ASN A 49 4.72 7.08 -27.36
CA ASN A 49 5.68 7.13 -26.25
C ASN A 49 5.58 5.89 -25.35
N SER A 50 6.08 4.74 -25.82
CA SER A 50 6.05 3.49 -25.05
C SER A 50 6.96 3.50 -23.81
N ALA A 51 8.02 4.31 -23.79
CA ALA A 51 8.96 4.38 -22.68
C ALA A 51 8.33 5.03 -21.44
N ASP A 52 7.68 6.19 -21.61
CA ASP A 52 7.05 6.95 -20.52
C ASP A 52 5.90 6.15 -19.87
N GLN A 53 5.13 5.40 -20.67
CA GLN A 53 4.07 4.53 -20.14
C GLN A 53 4.65 3.44 -19.25
N ASN A 54 5.73 2.79 -19.65
CA ASN A 54 6.34 1.71 -18.86
C ASN A 54 6.86 2.21 -17.51
N ASP A 55 7.50 3.39 -17.48
CA ASP A 55 7.98 4.01 -16.23
C ASP A 55 6.82 4.30 -15.27
N ALA A 56 5.74 4.87 -15.79
CA ALA A 56 4.57 5.19 -14.97
C ALA A 56 3.86 3.94 -14.42
N LEU A 57 3.81 2.86 -15.21
CA LEU A 57 3.30 1.56 -14.77
C LEU A 57 4.16 0.96 -13.66
N GLN A 58 5.48 1.00 -13.84
CA GLN A 58 6.43 0.48 -12.86
C GLN A 58 6.37 1.25 -11.54
N LYS A 59 6.21 2.58 -11.59
CA LYS A 59 6.00 3.40 -10.39
C LYS A 59 4.72 3.02 -9.67
N ARG A 60 3.66 2.70 -10.41
CA ARG A 60 2.34 2.30 -9.88
C ARG A 60 2.37 0.93 -9.22
N THR A 61 3.14 -0.01 -9.76
CA THR A 61 3.32 -1.35 -9.17
C THR A 61 4.52 -1.45 -8.24
N CYS A 62 5.18 -0.34 -7.92
CA CYS A 62 6.32 -0.32 -7.01
C CYS A 62 5.88 -0.66 -5.56
N ILE A 63 6.40 -1.77 -5.04
CA ILE A 63 6.08 -2.26 -3.69
C ILE A 63 6.47 -1.25 -2.59
N LEU A 64 7.56 -0.50 -2.77
CA LEU A 64 8.03 0.48 -1.79
C LEU A 64 7.12 1.71 -1.70
N ASN A 65 6.61 2.18 -2.84
CA ASN A 65 5.61 3.25 -2.91
C ASN A 65 4.29 2.79 -2.27
N PHE A 66 3.86 1.58 -2.61
CA PHE A 66 2.66 1.00 -2.03
C PHE A 66 2.79 0.79 -0.51
N LEU A 67 3.94 0.34 -0.03
CA LEU A 67 4.24 0.22 1.39
C LEU A 67 4.14 1.58 2.10
N THR A 68 4.67 2.65 1.50
CA THR A 68 4.52 4.01 2.02
C THR A 68 3.05 4.43 2.09
N GLN A 69 2.27 4.21 1.02
CA GLN A 69 0.83 4.49 1.02
C GLN A 69 0.12 3.77 2.18
N ARG A 70 0.36 2.47 2.35
CA ARG A 70 -0.28 1.67 3.42
C ARG A 70 0.15 2.12 4.80
N SER A 71 1.41 2.50 4.96
CA SER A 71 1.94 3.03 6.23
C SER A 71 1.26 4.33 6.63
N ILE A 72 1.05 5.24 5.68
CA ILE A 72 0.30 6.49 5.89
C ILE A 72 -1.16 6.18 6.28
N GLN A 73 -1.84 5.30 5.54
CA GLN A 73 -3.23 4.93 5.82
C GLN A 73 -3.39 4.29 7.21
N SER A 74 -2.52 3.34 7.57
CA SER A 74 -2.52 2.72 8.90
C SER A 74 -2.15 3.71 10.01
N PHE A 75 -1.22 4.64 9.77
CA PHE A 75 -0.91 5.69 10.74
C PHE A 75 -2.07 6.65 10.94
N MET A 76 -2.75 7.09 9.88
CA MET A 76 -3.95 7.93 9.98
C MET A 76 -5.09 7.21 10.68
N PHE A 77 -5.22 5.89 10.49
CA PHE A 77 -6.16 5.07 11.25
C PHE A 77 -5.82 5.11 12.75
N LEU A 78 -4.55 4.95 13.12
CA LEU A 78 -4.11 5.07 14.52
C LEU A 78 -4.40 6.44 15.11
N LEU A 79 -4.13 7.52 14.37
CA LEU A 79 -4.47 8.88 14.81
C LEU A 79 -5.97 9.04 15.08
N LYS A 80 -6.82 8.43 14.25
CA LYS A 80 -8.27 8.41 14.46
C LYS A 80 -8.65 7.66 15.74
N GLU A 81 -8.09 6.48 15.98
CA GLU A 81 -8.36 5.68 17.19
C GLU A 81 -7.86 6.36 18.47
N MET A 82 -6.71 7.04 18.39
CA MET A 82 -6.15 7.84 19.49
C MET A 82 -6.88 9.18 19.70
N LYS A 83 -7.93 9.46 18.91
CA LYS A 83 -8.70 10.72 18.95
C LYS A 83 -7.83 11.96 18.75
N ASP A 84 -6.89 11.88 17.81
CA ASP A 84 -6.10 13.00 17.31
C ASP A 84 -6.59 13.43 15.91
N PRO A 85 -7.72 14.15 15.82
CA PRO A 85 -8.25 14.61 14.55
C PRO A 85 -7.41 15.74 13.93
N HIS A 86 -6.54 16.39 14.70
CA HIS A 86 -5.76 17.55 14.28
C HIS A 86 -4.55 17.14 13.46
N SER A 87 -3.72 16.22 13.99
CA SER A 87 -2.62 15.64 13.20
C SER A 87 -3.14 14.91 11.95
N ASN A 88 -4.30 14.25 12.07
CA ASN A 88 -4.93 13.56 10.94
C ASN A 88 -5.39 14.56 9.85
N ALA A 89 -6.03 15.67 10.25
CA ALA A 89 -6.43 16.73 9.32
C ALA A 89 -5.22 17.44 8.70
N TRP A 90 -4.18 17.70 9.48
CA TRP A 90 -2.93 18.29 8.99
C TRP A 90 -2.28 17.39 7.94
N LEU A 91 -2.16 16.08 8.20
CA LEU A 91 -1.56 15.13 7.27
C LEU A 91 -2.39 14.97 5.99
N ALA A 92 -3.72 14.98 6.09
CA ALA A 92 -4.61 14.97 4.94
C ALA A 92 -4.44 16.22 4.07
N ASN A 93 -4.31 17.41 4.69
CA ASN A 93 -4.03 18.64 3.99
C ASN A 93 -2.64 18.63 3.31
N PHE A 94 -1.63 18.09 3.98
CA PHE A 94 -0.28 17.93 3.42
C PHE A 94 -0.28 17.06 2.14
N LEU A 95 -1.05 15.98 2.15
CA LEU A 95 -1.24 15.09 1.00
C LEU A 95 -2.13 15.69 -0.08
N GLU A 96 -2.77 16.84 0.18
CA GLU A 96 -3.81 17.44 -0.68
C GLU A 96 -4.98 16.47 -0.96
N MET A 97 -5.30 15.61 0.00
CA MET A 97 -6.37 14.61 -0.10
C MET A 97 -7.42 14.79 0.99
N ASP A 98 -8.68 14.49 0.69
CA ASP A 98 -9.69 14.39 1.74
C ASP A 98 -9.38 13.18 2.64
N LYS A 99 -9.25 13.43 3.94
CA LYS A 99 -9.03 12.39 4.97
C LYS A 99 -10.03 11.23 4.90
N ARG A 100 -11.28 11.52 4.53
CA ARG A 100 -12.34 10.50 4.39
C ARG A 100 -12.04 9.59 3.23
N VAL A 101 -11.60 10.16 2.11
CA VAL A 101 -11.20 9.40 0.91
C VAL A 101 -10.05 8.49 1.28
N LEU A 102 -8.95 9.03 1.84
CA LEU A 102 -7.75 8.25 2.14
C LEU A 102 -7.99 7.09 3.13
N LEU A 103 -8.81 7.29 4.17
CA LEU A 103 -9.14 6.23 5.13
C LEU A 103 -10.12 5.18 4.58
N SER A 104 -10.98 5.56 3.63
CA SER A 104 -11.94 4.65 2.98
C SER A 104 -11.37 3.99 1.71
N TYR A 105 -10.23 4.46 1.22
CA TYR A 105 -9.68 4.03 -0.05
C TYR A 105 -9.03 2.65 0.07
N HIS A 106 -9.62 1.69 -0.64
CA HIS A 106 -9.14 0.33 -0.77
C HIS A 106 -8.66 0.09 -2.20
N GLY A 107 -7.41 0.45 -2.49
CA GLY A 107 -6.79 0.32 -3.80
C GLY A 107 -5.28 0.56 -3.75
N THR A 108 -4.61 0.34 -4.89
CA THR A 108 -3.14 0.42 -4.98
C THR A 108 -2.58 1.77 -5.44
N GLY A 109 -3.44 2.71 -5.86
CA GLY A 109 -3.03 4.00 -6.44
C GLY A 109 -3.61 5.21 -5.70
N CYS A 110 -3.49 5.24 -4.38
CA CYS A 110 -3.94 6.39 -3.57
C CYS A 110 -2.92 7.52 -3.55
N LEU A 111 -1.63 7.18 -3.56
CA LEU A 111 -0.55 8.16 -3.48
C LEU A 111 -0.38 8.88 -4.83
N ASP A 112 -0.15 10.18 -4.80
CA ASP A 112 0.19 10.95 -6.00
C ASP A 112 1.61 10.62 -6.44
N LEU A 113 1.75 9.70 -7.40
CA LEU A 113 3.04 9.24 -7.91
C LEU A 113 3.72 10.26 -8.86
N GLU A 114 3.01 11.32 -9.27
CA GLU A 114 3.66 12.44 -9.97
C GLU A 114 4.44 13.30 -8.97
N ARG A 115 3.88 13.52 -7.77
CA ARG A 115 4.54 14.26 -6.67
C ARG A 115 5.54 13.38 -5.91
N PHE A 116 5.18 12.13 -5.66
CA PHE A 116 5.95 11.17 -4.88
C PHE A 116 6.38 10.01 -5.77
N SER A 117 7.33 10.27 -6.67
CA SER A 117 7.80 9.28 -7.63
C SER A 117 8.51 8.10 -6.97
N GLU A 118 9.21 8.37 -5.86
CA GLU A 118 9.91 7.39 -5.05
C GLU A 118 9.37 7.37 -3.62
N TRP A 119 9.61 6.28 -2.90
CA TRP A 119 9.00 6.02 -1.60
C TRP A 119 9.47 7.01 -0.54
N ASN A 120 10.69 7.55 -0.67
CA ASN A 120 11.32 8.50 0.23
C ASN A 120 10.89 9.95 -0.04
N CYS A 121 10.45 10.29 -1.27
CA CYS A 121 10.05 11.66 -1.61
C CYS A 121 8.99 12.22 -0.65
N PHE A 122 8.05 11.39 -0.21
CA PHE A 122 7.05 11.76 0.79
C PHE A 122 7.70 12.20 2.12
N PHE A 123 8.70 11.46 2.59
CA PHE A 123 9.38 11.76 3.84
C PHE A 123 10.30 12.97 3.71
N ASP A 124 11.01 13.09 2.59
CA ASP A 124 11.86 14.25 2.31
C ASP A 124 11.03 15.55 2.35
N GLU A 125 9.90 15.58 1.63
CA GLU A 125 9.00 16.74 1.61
C GLU A 125 8.33 16.98 2.98
N LEU A 126 7.98 15.91 3.70
CA LEU A 126 7.43 16.02 5.06
C LEU A 126 8.44 16.63 6.03
N LEU A 127 9.72 16.28 5.90
CA LEU A 127 10.78 16.84 6.73
C LEU A 127 11.09 18.30 6.40
N GLU A 128 10.80 18.76 5.18
CA GLU A 128 10.94 20.15 4.78
C GLU A 128 9.82 21.05 5.32
N GLN A 129 8.69 20.46 5.76
CA GLN A 129 7.62 21.25 6.37
C GLN A 129 8.09 21.90 7.68
N PRO A 130 7.77 23.19 7.89
CA PRO A 130 8.02 23.84 9.16
C PRO A 130 7.12 23.25 10.25
N GLU A 131 7.51 23.47 11.50
CA GLU A 131 6.63 23.23 12.64
C GLU A 131 5.37 24.10 12.52
N ASP A 132 4.23 23.52 12.90
CA ASP A 132 2.94 24.18 12.81
C ASP A 132 2.22 24.08 14.16
N VAL A 133 1.38 25.05 14.49
CA VAL A 133 0.62 25.09 15.74
C VAL A 133 -0.85 25.21 15.42
N VAL A 134 -1.60 24.17 15.75
CA VAL A 134 -3.05 24.13 15.57
C VAL A 134 -3.73 24.62 16.84
N ILE A 135 -4.35 25.79 16.78
CA ILE A 135 -5.13 26.34 17.89
C ILE A 135 -6.53 25.75 17.85
N VAL A 136 -6.91 25.02 18.90
CA VAL A 136 -8.21 24.39 19.05
C VAL A 136 -9.05 25.19 20.04
N GLU A 137 -10.09 25.80 19.53
CA GLU A 137 -11.10 26.50 20.32
C GLU A 137 -12.10 25.49 20.90
N ILE A 138 -12.02 25.24 22.20
CA ILE A 138 -12.98 24.41 22.93
C ILE A 138 -13.97 25.35 23.60
N PRO A 139 -15.24 25.41 23.15
CA PRO A 139 -16.25 26.14 23.87
C PRO A 139 -16.40 25.48 25.24
N THR A 140 -16.13 26.22 26.32
CA THR A 140 -16.43 25.69 27.64
C THR A 140 -17.94 25.48 27.69
N ARG A 141 -18.37 24.25 27.96
CA ARG A 141 -19.76 24.00 28.31
C ARG A 141 -19.97 24.74 29.62
N GLY A 142 -20.47 25.98 29.54
CA GLY A 142 -20.83 26.76 30.72
C GLY A 142 -21.61 25.83 31.63
N GLY A 143 -21.10 25.60 32.85
CA GLY A 143 -21.55 24.55 33.77
C GLY A 143 -23.01 24.75 34.19
N GLY A 144 -23.94 24.42 33.30
CA GLY A 144 -25.27 24.99 33.28
C GLY A 144 -26.32 23.95 32.94
N ASN A 145 -26.38 22.88 33.73
CA ASN A 145 -27.60 22.08 33.87
C ASN A 145 -28.11 22.02 35.32
N CYS A 146 -27.50 22.76 36.26
CA CYS A 146 -27.91 22.76 37.66
C CYS A 146 -28.32 24.13 38.22
N LEU A 147 -28.32 25.21 37.41
CA LEU A 147 -28.69 26.54 37.88
C LEU A 147 -29.73 27.18 36.95
N SER A 148 -30.74 27.80 37.58
CA SER A 148 -31.98 28.31 36.98
C SER A 148 -31.73 29.21 35.76
N LYS A 149 -32.51 28.98 34.70
CA LYS A 149 -32.48 29.76 33.45
C LYS A 149 -32.85 31.24 33.66
N ASP A 150 -33.50 31.56 34.77
CA ASP A 150 -34.04 32.89 35.05
C ASP A 150 -33.20 33.67 36.08
N ASN A 151 -31.87 33.50 36.11
CA ASN A 151 -31.04 34.34 36.97
C ASN A 151 -30.71 35.68 36.28
N PRO A 152 -31.36 36.80 36.67
CA PRO A 152 -31.15 38.11 36.04
C PRO A 152 -29.77 38.72 36.34
N PHE A 153 -29.01 38.15 37.28
CA PHE A 153 -27.65 38.58 37.61
C PHE A 153 -26.57 37.92 36.75
N ARG A 154 -26.96 37.07 35.81
CA ARG A 154 -26.02 36.53 34.83
C ARG A 154 -25.79 37.62 33.78
N GLU A 155 -24.72 38.39 33.96
CA GLU A 155 -24.12 39.14 32.86
C GLU A 155 -24.00 38.17 31.67
N LYS A 156 -24.19 38.65 30.45
CA LYS A 156 -24.00 37.83 29.25
C LYS A 156 -22.52 37.42 29.20
N GLU A 157 -22.17 36.38 29.94
CA GLU A 157 -20.87 35.72 29.87
C GLU A 157 -20.78 35.24 28.43
N GLU A 158 -20.05 36.00 27.61
CA GLU A 158 -19.59 35.55 26.32
C GLU A 158 -19.04 34.14 26.53
N ALA A 159 -19.47 33.20 25.70
CA ALA A 159 -19.11 31.79 25.87
C ALA A 159 -17.59 31.71 26.00
N GLN A 160 -17.08 31.41 27.20
CA GLN A 160 -15.64 31.36 27.42
C GLN A 160 -15.08 30.25 26.53
N VAL A 161 -14.33 30.63 25.51
CA VAL A 161 -13.61 29.70 24.66
C VAL A 161 -12.27 29.45 25.32
N ARG A 162 -11.91 28.18 25.53
CA ARG A 162 -10.56 27.79 25.91
C ARG A 162 -9.81 27.43 24.64
N GLU A 163 -8.69 28.10 24.41
CA GLU A 163 -7.77 27.78 23.33
C GLU A 163 -6.76 26.74 23.85
N ILE A 164 -6.57 25.67 23.09
CA ILE A 164 -5.51 24.69 23.29
C ILE A 164 -4.60 24.71 22.07
N GLU A 165 -3.32 24.96 22.28
CA GLU A 165 -2.30 24.88 21.23
C GLU A 165 -1.84 23.43 21.09
N ILE A 166 -1.90 22.91 19.86
CA ILE A 166 -1.39 21.58 19.51
C ILE A 166 -0.22 21.77 18.56
N ASP A 167 0.97 21.42 19.04
CA ASP A 167 2.20 21.47 18.24
C ASP A 167 2.27 20.28 17.28
N ILE A 168 2.44 20.58 16.00
CA ILE A 168 2.67 19.61 14.94
C ILE A 168 4.15 19.63 14.58
N ASP A 169 4.81 18.50 14.81
CA ASP A 169 6.24 18.29 14.53
C ASP A 169 6.40 17.29 13.37
N PRO A 170 6.61 17.77 12.12
CA PRO A 170 6.70 16.90 10.95
C PRO A 170 7.79 15.81 11.05
N PRO A 171 9.01 16.06 11.57
CA PRO A 171 10.00 15.00 11.83
C PRO A 171 9.50 13.89 12.76
N SER A 172 8.76 14.24 13.83
CA SER A 172 8.14 13.24 14.72
C SER A 172 7.03 12.46 14.03
N ILE A 173 6.23 13.10 13.16
CA ILE A 173 5.25 12.39 12.32
C ILE A 173 5.95 11.41 11.37
N ALA A 174 7.00 11.86 10.66
CA ALA A 174 7.78 11.03 9.75
C ALA A 174 8.33 9.79 10.46
N ASN A 175 8.95 9.96 11.63
CA ASN A 175 9.50 8.86 12.42
C ASN A 175 8.43 7.84 12.82
N ARG A 176 7.24 8.32 13.23
CA ARG A 176 6.12 7.44 13.60
C ARG A 176 5.59 6.66 12.40
N ILE A 177 5.50 7.29 11.23
CA ILE A 177 5.11 6.60 9.98
C ILE A 177 6.16 5.55 9.58
N LEU A 178 7.45 5.84 9.70
CA LEU A 178 8.52 4.86 9.44
C LEU A 178 8.44 3.65 10.38
N SER A 179 8.10 3.84 11.65
CA SER A 179 7.87 2.74 12.58
C SER A 179 6.67 1.86 12.18
N VAL A 180 5.60 2.47 11.65
CA VAL A 180 4.48 1.71 11.07
C VAL A 180 4.93 0.98 9.80
N ARG A 181 5.74 1.62 8.96
CA ARG A 181 6.29 1.07 7.72
C ARG A 181 7.13 -0.18 7.97
N ASP A 182 8.03 -0.12 8.95
CA ASP A 182 8.82 -1.28 9.41
C ASP A 182 7.93 -2.44 9.81
N LYS A 183 6.93 -2.17 10.65
CA LYS A 183 6.01 -3.20 11.12
C LYS A 183 5.27 -3.87 9.96
N ILE A 184 4.70 -3.07 9.04
CA ILE A 184 3.98 -3.58 7.88
C ILE A 184 4.93 -4.38 6.97
N SER A 185 6.17 -3.93 6.76
CA SER A 185 7.14 -4.67 5.93
C SER A 185 7.43 -6.08 6.47
N LYS A 186 7.59 -6.22 7.79
CA LYS A 186 7.81 -7.51 8.48
C LYS A 186 6.60 -8.43 8.38
N GLU A 187 5.39 -7.87 8.47
CA GLU A 187 4.15 -8.61 8.23
C GLU A 187 4.06 -9.06 6.76
N TRP A 188 4.39 -8.18 5.82
CA TRP A 188 4.33 -8.49 4.38
C TRP A 188 5.30 -9.57 3.94
N ILE A 189 6.47 -9.68 4.55
CA ILE A 189 7.39 -10.80 4.28
C ILE A 189 6.73 -12.15 4.56
N GLN A 190 5.98 -12.27 5.66
CA GLN A 190 5.23 -13.50 6.00
C GLN A 190 4.02 -13.66 5.08
N ASP A 191 3.35 -12.57 4.76
CA ASP A 191 2.20 -12.55 3.89
C ASP A 191 2.56 -12.97 2.45
N MET A 192 3.79 -12.67 1.98
CA MET A 192 4.28 -13.16 0.69
C MET A 192 4.41 -14.69 0.66
N ASP A 193 4.82 -15.31 1.77
CA ASP A 193 4.86 -16.78 1.87
C ASP A 193 3.45 -17.38 1.79
N LEU A 194 2.47 -16.75 2.44
CA LEU A 194 1.07 -17.13 2.32
C LEU A 194 0.55 -16.94 0.89
N LEU A 195 0.95 -15.86 0.23
CA LEU A 195 0.56 -15.58 -1.15
C LEU A 195 1.07 -16.65 -2.10
N ILE A 196 2.34 -17.05 -1.97
CA ILE A 196 2.95 -18.12 -2.77
C ILE A 196 2.22 -19.45 -2.52
N SER A 197 1.90 -19.78 -1.27
CA SER A 197 1.12 -20.99 -0.95
C SER A 197 -0.28 -20.97 -1.57
N VAL A 198 -0.99 -19.84 -1.51
CA VAL A 198 -2.32 -19.72 -2.15
C VAL A 198 -2.19 -19.84 -3.67
N ASN A 199 -1.12 -19.30 -4.24
CA ASN A 199 -0.88 -19.29 -5.68
C ASN A 199 -0.81 -20.71 -6.27
N SER A 200 -0.17 -21.65 -5.56
CA SER A 200 -0.09 -23.06 -6.00
C SER A 200 -1.42 -23.81 -5.96
N ASP A 201 -2.36 -23.36 -5.12
CA ASP A 201 -3.62 -24.06 -4.87
C ASP A 201 -4.75 -23.65 -5.83
N ILE A 202 -4.60 -22.56 -6.58
CA ILE A 202 -5.66 -22.04 -7.46
C ILE A 202 -6.02 -23.03 -8.56
N LEU A 203 -5.02 -23.57 -9.27
CA LEU A 203 -5.25 -24.46 -10.41
C LEU A 203 -5.73 -25.84 -9.98
N SER A 204 -5.24 -26.36 -8.85
CA SER A 204 -5.71 -27.62 -8.28
C SER A 204 -7.18 -27.50 -7.85
N SER A 205 -7.54 -26.42 -7.17
CA SER A 205 -8.94 -26.13 -6.78
C SER A 205 -9.85 -25.96 -8.00
N TYR A 206 -9.39 -25.28 -9.04
CA TYR A 206 -10.15 -25.15 -10.31
C TYR A 206 -10.39 -26.53 -10.97
N ALA A 207 -9.37 -27.37 -11.04
CA ALA A 207 -9.47 -28.70 -11.62
C ALA A 207 -10.42 -29.61 -10.84
N GLU A 208 -10.40 -29.53 -9.50
CA GLU A 208 -11.30 -30.25 -8.62
C GLU A 208 -12.76 -29.84 -8.84
N ARG A 209 -13.07 -28.53 -8.81
CA ARG A 209 -14.42 -28.03 -9.08
C ARG A 209 -14.94 -28.44 -10.46
N LYS A 210 -14.09 -28.42 -11.48
CA LYS A 210 -14.45 -28.86 -12.84
C LYS A 210 -14.76 -30.36 -12.89
N LYS A 211 -14.08 -31.17 -12.07
CA LYS A 211 -14.35 -32.60 -11.94
C LYS A 211 -15.66 -32.85 -11.19
N GLU A 212 -15.93 -32.13 -10.12
CA GLU A 212 -17.19 -32.19 -9.37
C GLU A 212 -18.40 -31.82 -10.23
N ALA A 213 -18.27 -30.76 -11.05
CA ALA A 213 -19.31 -30.34 -11.97
C ALA A 213 -19.67 -31.43 -13.01
N ARG A 214 -18.69 -32.21 -13.47
CA ARG A 214 -18.90 -33.34 -14.39
C ARG A 214 -19.48 -34.56 -13.68
N GLY A 215 -18.97 -34.89 -12.48
CA GLY A 215 -19.41 -36.06 -11.73
C GLY A 215 -20.87 -35.98 -11.24
N THR A 216 -21.43 -34.78 -11.14
CA THR A 216 -22.83 -34.59 -10.78
C THR A 216 -23.78 -35.04 -11.90
N GLU A 217 -23.34 -35.10 -13.16
CA GLU A 217 -24.20 -35.48 -14.29
C GLU A 217 -24.38 -37.00 -14.43
N ASP A 218 -23.50 -37.82 -13.84
CA ASP A 218 -23.49 -39.27 -14.04
C ASP A 218 -24.23 -40.08 -12.95
N CYS A 219 -24.77 -39.44 -11.91
CA CYS A 219 -25.42 -40.14 -10.78
C CYS A 219 -26.96 -40.20 -10.84
N ASP A 220 -27.60 -39.57 -11.83
CA ASP A 220 -29.08 -39.54 -11.95
C ASP A 220 -29.66 -40.67 -12.82
N THR A 221 -28.86 -41.69 -13.18
CA THR A 221 -29.35 -42.80 -14.02
C THR A 221 -29.68 -44.05 -13.17
N ASP A 222 -30.97 -44.18 -12.84
CA ASP A 222 -31.70 -45.43 -12.64
C ASP A 222 -31.15 -46.47 -11.65
N SER A 223 -31.18 -46.18 -10.35
CA SER A 223 -31.29 -47.25 -9.34
C SER A 223 -32.63 -47.17 -8.60
N ASP A 224 -33.68 -47.61 -9.29
CA ASP A 224 -35.04 -47.88 -8.79
C ASP A 224 -35.09 -49.08 -7.82
N TYR A 225 -34.01 -49.32 -7.06
CA TYR A 225 -33.98 -50.36 -6.04
C TYR A 225 -34.53 -49.83 -4.72
N GLU A 226 -35.82 -50.09 -4.51
CA GLU A 226 -36.45 -50.13 -3.19
C GLU A 226 -35.53 -50.82 -2.17
N ARG A 227 -34.89 -50.06 -1.28
CA ARG A 227 -34.34 -50.63 -0.06
C ARG A 227 -34.49 -49.67 1.11
N GLY A 228 -35.51 -49.97 1.91
CA GLY A 228 -35.92 -49.16 3.05
C GLY A 228 -34.92 -49.11 4.19
N CYS A 229 -35.21 -48.15 5.07
CA CYS A 229 -34.83 -48.05 6.48
C CYS A 229 -33.34 -48.13 6.79
N SER A 230 -32.74 -47.05 7.29
CA SER A 230 -32.72 -46.78 8.74
C SER A 230 -31.88 -45.55 9.15
N LEU A 231 -32.45 -44.81 10.09
CA LEU A 231 -31.86 -44.01 11.18
C LEU A 231 -30.86 -42.89 10.86
N ASP A 232 -31.39 -41.66 10.91
CA ASP A 232 -31.09 -40.64 11.93
C ASP A 232 -29.67 -40.65 12.52
N GLN A 233 -28.69 -40.20 11.73
CA GLN A 233 -27.50 -39.56 12.27
C GLN A 233 -27.45 -38.12 11.77
N GLU A 234 -27.91 -37.21 12.63
CA GLU A 234 -27.64 -35.78 12.57
C GLU A 234 -26.11 -35.55 12.71
N LYS A 235 -25.36 -35.86 11.65
CA LYS A 235 -24.07 -35.21 11.46
C LYS A 235 -24.41 -33.81 10.99
N GLU A 236 -24.16 -32.83 11.85
CA GLU A 236 -23.93 -31.45 11.43
C GLU A 236 -22.78 -31.47 10.41
N GLU A 237 -23.13 -31.73 9.16
CA GLU A 237 -22.34 -31.33 8.02
C GLU A 237 -22.22 -29.82 8.15
N VAL A 238 -21.08 -29.37 8.67
CA VAL A 238 -20.64 -28.00 8.50
C VAL A 238 -20.72 -27.78 7.00
N VAL A 239 -21.74 -27.05 6.54
CA VAL A 239 -21.98 -26.69 5.15
C VAL A 239 -20.87 -25.71 4.74
N PHE A 240 -19.66 -26.26 4.61
CA PHE A 240 -18.46 -25.62 4.13
C PHE A 240 -18.56 -25.62 2.60
N GLY A 241 -19.48 -24.80 2.09
CA GLY A 241 -19.85 -24.86 0.68
C GLY A 241 -21.26 -24.38 0.40
N GLN A 242 -21.59 -23.13 0.74
CA GLN A 242 -22.49 -22.42 -0.15
C GLN A 242 -21.83 -22.47 -1.53
N ARG A 243 -22.39 -23.25 -2.46
CA ARG A 243 -21.93 -23.34 -3.86
C ARG A 243 -22.00 -21.94 -4.46
N THR A 244 -20.93 -21.17 -4.28
CA THR A 244 -20.74 -19.93 -5.00
C THR A 244 -20.52 -20.30 -6.47
N ASN A 245 -21.05 -19.51 -7.40
CA ASN A 245 -20.83 -19.69 -8.85
C ASN A 245 -19.37 -19.38 -9.27
N GLN A 246 -18.41 -19.67 -8.41
CA GLN A 246 -16.99 -19.39 -8.60
C GLN A 246 -16.30 -20.62 -9.16
N SER A 247 -15.35 -20.41 -10.07
CA SER A 247 -14.65 -21.51 -10.75
C SER A 247 -13.61 -22.19 -9.86
N PHE A 248 -13.16 -21.55 -8.78
CA PHE A 248 -12.18 -22.09 -7.83
C PHE A 248 -12.40 -21.51 -6.42
N GLU A 249 -11.71 -22.05 -5.41
CA GLU A 249 -11.78 -21.59 -4.02
C GLU A 249 -11.02 -20.26 -3.82
N ARG A 250 -11.67 -19.31 -3.14
CA ARG A 250 -11.07 -18.00 -2.79
C ARG A 250 -10.15 -18.11 -1.59
N GLY A 251 -8.98 -18.72 -1.81
CA GLY A 251 -7.97 -18.96 -0.79
C GLY A 251 -7.58 -17.68 -0.04
N ALA A 252 -7.39 -16.56 -0.74
CA ALA A 252 -6.98 -15.30 -0.10
C ALA A 252 -8.01 -14.81 0.94
N ILE A 253 -9.30 -14.88 0.60
CA ILE A 253 -10.40 -14.52 1.52
C ILE A 253 -10.46 -15.49 2.69
N TYR A 254 -10.25 -16.79 2.43
CA TYR A 254 -10.21 -17.80 3.49
C TYR A 254 -9.10 -17.49 4.51
N PHE A 255 -7.88 -17.19 4.04
CA PHE A 255 -6.76 -16.83 4.92
C PHE A 255 -7.05 -15.56 5.74
N ILE A 256 -7.59 -14.52 5.12
CA ILE A 256 -7.97 -13.27 5.81
C ILE A 256 -8.88 -13.55 7.01
N ASN A 257 -9.85 -14.46 6.85
CA ASN A 257 -10.86 -14.72 7.87
C ASN A 257 -10.41 -15.74 8.93
N ASN A 258 -9.52 -16.69 8.57
CA ASN A 258 -9.23 -17.84 9.42
C ASN A 258 -7.78 -17.88 9.95
N HIS A 259 -6.84 -17.17 9.33
CA HIS A 259 -5.44 -17.26 9.70
C HIS A 259 -5.12 -16.40 10.94
N GLN A 260 -4.49 -17.01 11.95
CA GLN A 260 -4.24 -16.40 13.26
C GLN A 260 -3.44 -15.09 13.18
N ASN A 261 -2.56 -14.97 12.19
CA ASN A 261 -1.75 -13.77 11.97
C ASN A 261 -2.57 -12.49 11.71
N PHE A 262 -3.80 -12.59 11.18
CA PHE A 262 -4.64 -11.43 10.92
C PHE A 262 -5.43 -10.95 12.14
N SER A 263 -5.71 -11.85 13.09
CA SER A 263 -6.51 -11.57 14.29
C SER A 263 -5.66 -11.31 15.54
N GLY A 264 -4.34 -11.47 15.45
CA GLY A 264 -3.44 -11.29 16.60
C GLY A 264 -3.37 -9.83 17.06
N GLY A 265 -3.31 -9.60 18.38
CA GLY A 265 -3.15 -8.25 18.95
C GLY A 265 -1.85 -7.53 18.55
N ASN A 266 -0.89 -8.27 17.97
CA ASN A 266 0.33 -7.72 17.42
C ASN A 266 0.23 -7.29 15.96
N ALA A 267 -0.86 -7.58 15.24
CA ALA A 267 -1.01 -7.19 13.84
C ALA A 267 -1.09 -5.67 13.67
N SER A 268 -0.65 -5.16 12.52
CA SER A 268 -0.86 -3.76 12.15
C SER A 268 -2.34 -3.50 11.91
N PRO A 269 -2.81 -2.26 12.17
CA PRO A 269 -4.15 -1.88 11.76
C PRO A 269 -4.30 -2.05 10.25
N LEU A 270 -5.46 -2.56 9.84
CA LEU A 270 -5.80 -2.82 8.44
C LEU A 270 -4.98 -3.93 7.78
N ARG A 271 -4.32 -4.83 8.53
CA ARG A 271 -3.52 -5.93 7.96
C ARG A 271 -4.29 -6.75 6.92
N SER A 272 -5.53 -7.17 7.20
CA SER A 272 -6.37 -7.91 6.26
C SER A 272 -6.60 -7.15 4.94
N SER A 273 -6.88 -5.84 5.02
CA SER A 273 -7.03 -4.98 3.84
C SER A 273 -5.70 -4.81 3.09
N SER A 274 -4.59 -4.66 3.81
CA SER A 274 -3.27 -4.57 3.20
C SER A 274 -2.88 -5.86 2.48
N PHE A 275 -3.20 -7.02 3.04
CA PHE A 275 -2.95 -8.34 2.43
C PHE A 275 -3.72 -8.52 1.12
N ASP A 276 -5.01 -8.18 1.12
CA ASP A 276 -5.84 -8.23 -0.09
C ASP A 276 -5.30 -7.33 -1.21
N LEU A 277 -4.89 -6.10 -0.86
CA LEU A 277 -4.29 -5.19 -1.82
C LEU A 277 -2.89 -5.64 -2.28
N LEU A 278 -2.14 -6.35 -1.44
CA LEU A 278 -0.88 -6.98 -1.82
C LEU A 278 -1.09 -8.06 -2.89
N PHE A 279 -2.12 -8.88 -2.72
CA PHE A 279 -2.59 -9.84 -3.73
C PHE A 279 -2.99 -9.16 -5.05
N LEU A 280 -3.70 -8.04 -4.97
CA LEU A 280 -4.09 -7.26 -6.13
C LEU A 280 -2.87 -6.61 -6.83
N LEU A 281 -1.92 -6.07 -6.07
CA LEU A 281 -0.74 -5.41 -6.60
C LEU A 281 0.22 -6.40 -7.28
N THR A 282 0.48 -7.55 -6.66
CA THR A 282 1.28 -8.64 -7.25
C THR A 282 0.65 -9.16 -8.54
N MET A 283 -0.69 -9.27 -8.59
CA MET A 283 -1.43 -9.60 -9.81
C MET A 283 -1.23 -8.55 -10.91
N GLN A 284 -1.32 -7.26 -10.58
CA GLN A 284 -1.07 -6.17 -11.54
C GLN A 284 0.34 -6.26 -12.13
N GLU A 285 1.36 -6.40 -11.29
CA GLU A 285 2.75 -6.50 -11.74
C GLU A 285 2.98 -7.77 -12.58
N ALA A 286 2.42 -8.91 -12.18
CA ALA A 286 2.51 -10.16 -12.93
C ALA A 286 1.93 -10.00 -14.35
N ILE A 287 0.76 -9.37 -14.49
CA ILE A 287 0.16 -9.09 -15.79
C ILE A 287 1.06 -8.14 -16.60
N HIS A 288 1.65 -7.11 -15.99
CA HIS A 288 2.57 -6.21 -16.70
C HIS A 288 3.84 -6.93 -17.19
N ARG A 289 4.40 -7.85 -16.40
CA ARG A 289 5.54 -8.68 -16.82
C ARG A 289 5.15 -9.65 -17.93
N LEU A 290 3.98 -10.28 -17.82
CA LEU A 290 3.46 -11.19 -18.84
C LEU A 290 3.19 -10.47 -20.17
N LEU A 291 2.59 -9.27 -20.12
CA LEU A 291 2.37 -8.46 -21.33
C LEU A 291 3.69 -8.04 -21.99
N ARG A 292 4.74 -7.72 -21.22
CA ARG A 292 6.09 -7.47 -21.75
C ARG A 292 6.66 -8.74 -22.38
N SER A 293 6.63 -9.87 -21.67
CA SER A 293 7.10 -11.16 -22.18
C SER A 293 6.41 -11.58 -23.49
N TYR A 294 5.08 -11.47 -23.56
CA TYR A 294 4.34 -11.78 -24.78
C TYR A 294 4.63 -10.81 -25.93
N LYS A 295 4.91 -9.53 -25.63
CA LYS A 295 5.33 -8.55 -26.64
C LYS A 295 6.72 -8.89 -27.18
N ASP A 296 7.65 -9.28 -26.31
CA ASP A 296 9.03 -9.61 -26.65
C ASP A 296 9.14 -10.93 -27.42
N ALA A 297 8.23 -11.88 -27.16
CA ALA A 297 8.07 -13.10 -27.95
C ALA A 297 7.57 -12.84 -29.40
N GLY A 298 7.19 -11.61 -29.72
CA GLY A 298 6.87 -11.18 -31.08
C GLY A 298 5.65 -11.87 -31.67
N GLU A 299 5.81 -12.42 -32.87
CA GLU A 299 4.69 -12.92 -33.67
C GLU A 299 4.05 -14.20 -33.11
N GLU A 300 4.73 -14.97 -32.25
CA GLU A 300 4.21 -16.21 -31.66
C GLU A 300 3.14 -15.96 -30.59
N LYS A 301 3.25 -14.87 -29.82
CA LYS A 301 2.32 -14.53 -28.73
C LYS A 301 1.50 -13.28 -29.02
N LYS A 302 1.55 -12.75 -30.25
CA LYS A 302 0.89 -11.50 -30.65
C LYS A 302 -0.62 -11.50 -30.40
N ILE A 303 -1.29 -12.63 -30.65
CA ILE A 303 -2.75 -12.74 -30.48
C ILE A 303 -3.11 -12.82 -29.00
N SER A 304 -2.40 -13.64 -28.21
CA SER A 304 -2.55 -13.69 -26.75
C SER A 304 -2.23 -12.36 -26.08
N PHE A 305 -1.19 -11.65 -26.53
CA PHE A 305 -0.86 -10.29 -26.09
C PHE A 305 -2.01 -9.33 -26.32
N ALA A 306 -2.52 -9.26 -27.55
CA ALA A 306 -3.60 -8.33 -27.90
C ALA A 306 -4.86 -8.59 -27.07
N TRP A 307 -5.23 -9.87 -26.92
CA TRP A 307 -6.38 -10.29 -26.12
C TRP A 307 -6.21 -9.97 -24.63
N LEU A 308 -5.09 -10.34 -24.02
CA LEU A 308 -4.85 -10.08 -22.59
C LEU A 308 -4.79 -8.58 -22.31
N ASN A 309 -4.16 -7.79 -23.19
CA ASN A 309 -4.07 -6.35 -23.06
C ASN A 309 -5.46 -5.68 -23.13
N GLU A 310 -6.31 -6.11 -24.06
CA GLU A 310 -7.69 -5.62 -24.17
C GLU A 310 -8.51 -5.99 -22.93
N LEU A 311 -8.43 -7.25 -22.49
CA LEU A 311 -9.13 -7.74 -21.31
C LEU A 311 -8.68 -6.99 -20.04
N TYR A 312 -7.37 -6.79 -19.87
CA TYR A 312 -6.80 -6.07 -18.74
C TYR A 312 -7.28 -4.62 -18.72
N LYS A 313 -7.19 -3.90 -19.85
CA LYS A 313 -7.65 -2.51 -19.96
C LYS A 313 -9.14 -2.35 -19.62
N LYS A 314 -9.98 -3.27 -20.12
CA LYS A 314 -11.42 -3.30 -19.80
C LYS A 314 -11.69 -3.59 -18.31
N SER A 315 -10.80 -4.35 -17.69
CA SER A 315 -10.88 -4.81 -16.31
C SER A 315 -10.33 -3.81 -15.28
N LEU A 316 -9.56 -2.80 -15.70
CA LEU A 316 -8.92 -1.83 -14.80
C LEU A 316 -9.90 -1.18 -13.82
N SER A 317 -10.96 -0.56 -14.32
CA SER A 317 -11.94 0.12 -13.47
C SER A 317 -12.78 -0.82 -12.59
N LYS A 318 -12.83 -2.11 -12.95
CA LYS A 318 -13.64 -3.12 -12.26
C LYS A 318 -12.88 -3.74 -11.08
N TYR A 319 -11.65 -4.17 -11.32
CA TYR A 319 -10.88 -4.93 -10.34
C TYR A 319 -9.75 -4.14 -9.71
N PHE A 320 -9.05 -3.33 -10.50
CA PHE A 320 -7.75 -2.76 -10.14
C PHE A 320 -7.84 -1.33 -9.60
N ASP A 321 -8.83 -0.58 -10.07
CA ASP A 321 -9.05 0.83 -9.75
C ASP A 321 -10.39 0.99 -9.02
N GLY A 322 -10.49 2.03 -8.19
CA GLY A 322 -11.76 2.46 -7.60
C GLY A 322 -12.00 2.04 -6.16
N SER A 323 -12.89 2.79 -5.51
CA SER A 323 -13.22 2.73 -4.07
C SER A 323 -14.18 1.60 -3.69
N HIS A 324 -14.30 0.54 -4.50
CA HIS A 324 -15.21 -0.56 -4.17
C HIS A 324 -14.69 -1.34 -2.93
N VAL A 325 -15.60 -1.74 -2.06
CA VAL A 325 -15.29 -2.21 -0.69
C VAL A 325 -15.05 -3.73 -0.63
N GLY A 326 -14.78 -4.36 -1.78
CA GLY A 326 -14.69 -5.83 -1.89
C GLY A 326 -13.27 -6.38 -1.73
N PHE A 327 -13.16 -7.47 -0.96
CA PHE A 327 -11.99 -8.35 -0.89
C PHE A 327 -12.02 -9.41 -2.01
N GLY A 328 -10.86 -9.92 -2.40
CA GLY A 328 -10.70 -11.01 -3.37
C GLY A 328 -10.80 -10.58 -4.84
N ARG A 329 -10.56 -9.30 -5.14
CA ARG A 329 -10.68 -8.79 -6.52
C ARG A 329 -9.69 -9.41 -7.49
N SER A 330 -8.49 -9.76 -7.02
CA SER A 330 -7.50 -10.46 -7.84
C SER A 330 -8.00 -11.85 -8.27
N GLU A 331 -8.71 -12.53 -7.37
CA GLU A 331 -9.29 -13.85 -7.65
C GLU A 331 -10.50 -13.72 -8.58
N GLU A 332 -11.31 -12.68 -8.42
CA GLU A 332 -12.41 -12.39 -9.35
C GLU A 332 -11.93 -12.12 -10.78
N PHE A 333 -10.80 -11.45 -10.94
CA PHE A 333 -10.18 -11.25 -12.24
C PHE A 333 -9.73 -12.58 -12.87
N LEU A 334 -9.10 -13.47 -12.10
CA LEU A 334 -8.75 -14.81 -12.58
C LEU A 334 -9.99 -15.64 -12.91
N ASP A 335 -11.04 -15.54 -12.12
CA ASP A 335 -12.31 -16.25 -12.33
C ASP A 335 -12.97 -15.80 -13.65
N GLU A 336 -12.91 -14.50 -13.99
CA GLU A 336 -13.36 -13.98 -15.29
C GLU A 336 -12.55 -14.57 -16.46
N ILE A 337 -11.23 -14.72 -16.30
CA ILE A 337 -10.38 -15.36 -17.32
C ILE A 337 -10.75 -16.85 -17.47
N LEU A 338 -10.81 -17.59 -16.37
CA LEU A 338 -11.10 -19.03 -16.37
C LEU A 338 -12.52 -19.37 -16.82
N SER A 339 -13.46 -18.43 -16.68
CA SER A 339 -14.82 -18.52 -17.21
C SER A 339 -14.88 -18.27 -18.72
N THR A 340 -13.84 -17.71 -19.32
CA THR A 340 -13.77 -17.48 -20.76
C THR A 340 -13.51 -18.81 -21.48
N SER A 341 -14.34 -19.16 -22.46
CA SER A 341 -14.11 -20.35 -23.28
C SER A 341 -12.92 -20.14 -24.22
N PRO A 342 -12.11 -21.19 -24.49
CA PRO A 342 -11.07 -21.11 -25.51
C PRO A 342 -11.65 -20.71 -26.87
N ALA A 343 -10.95 -19.85 -27.60
CA ALA A 343 -11.48 -19.25 -28.82
C ALA A 343 -10.38 -18.99 -29.86
N LEU A 344 -10.73 -19.15 -31.13
CA LEU A 344 -9.91 -18.68 -32.24
C LEU A 344 -10.09 -17.16 -32.38
N LYS A 345 -8.98 -16.42 -32.42
CA LYS A 345 -8.97 -14.98 -32.63
C LYS A 345 -8.14 -14.63 -33.85
N THR A 346 -8.56 -13.60 -34.56
CA THR A 346 -7.89 -13.09 -35.75
C THR A 346 -7.35 -11.70 -35.45
N VAL A 347 -6.05 -11.49 -35.66
CA VAL A 347 -5.40 -10.17 -35.53
C VAL A 347 -4.60 -9.92 -36.81
N GLY A 348 -5.11 -9.04 -37.67
CA GLY A 348 -4.61 -8.90 -39.04
C GLY A 348 -4.93 -10.16 -39.87
N ASP A 349 -3.92 -10.71 -40.54
CA ASP A 349 -4.06 -11.90 -41.39
C ASP A 349 -3.76 -13.23 -40.65
N LYS A 350 -3.48 -13.17 -39.34
CA LYS A 350 -3.15 -14.35 -38.54
C LYS A 350 -4.34 -14.78 -37.70
N VAL A 351 -4.58 -16.08 -37.69
CA VAL A 351 -5.56 -16.76 -36.83
C VAL A 351 -4.78 -17.63 -35.86
N ASP A 352 -5.05 -17.49 -34.57
CA ASP A 352 -4.44 -18.31 -33.53
C ASP A 352 -5.46 -18.64 -32.44
N PHE A 353 -5.17 -19.67 -31.67
CA PHE A 353 -6.01 -20.19 -30.61
C PHE A 353 -5.60 -19.60 -29.27
N ILE A 354 -6.55 -19.00 -28.57
CA ILE A 354 -6.35 -18.51 -27.21
C ILE A 354 -6.86 -19.55 -26.25
N ASP A 355 -5.97 -20.01 -25.37
CA ASP A 355 -6.30 -20.83 -24.21
C ASP A 355 -6.22 -19.98 -22.93
N PRO A 356 -7.35 -19.55 -22.36
CA PRO A 356 -7.37 -18.77 -21.11
C PRO A 356 -6.72 -19.49 -19.93
N LEU A 357 -6.72 -20.83 -19.91
CA LEU A 357 -6.09 -21.61 -18.85
C LEU A 357 -4.57 -21.43 -18.87
N LEU A 358 -3.94 -21.52 -20.05
CA LEU A 358 -2.51 -21.29 -20.21
C LEU A 358 -2.11 -19.86 -19.84
N VAL A 359 -2.96 -18.87 -20.14
CA VAL A 359 -2.70 -17.48 -19.72
C VAL A 359 -2.77 -17.34 -18.19
N VAL A 360 -3.71 -18.01 -17.53
CA VAL A 360 -3.77 -18.02 -16.05
C VAL A 360 -2.55 -18.71 -15.46
N GLU A 361 -2.10 -19.84 -16.02
CA GLU A 361 -0.87 -20.51 -15.62
C GLU A 361 0.35 -19.57 -15.70
N ASP A 362 0.50 -18.86 -16.83
CA ASP A 362 1.55 -17.87 -17.00
C ASP A 362 1.45 -16.73 -15.97
N ILE A 363 0.24 -16.19 -15.71
CA ILE A 363 0.01 -15.14 -14.70
C ILE A 363 0.41 -15.62 -13.31
N ILE A 364 -0.01 -16.83 -12.92
CA ILE A 364 0.31 -17.44 -11.62
C ILE A 364 1.82 -17.60 -11.48
N SER A 365 2.51 -18.08 -12.52
CA SER A 365 3.97 -18.22 -12.53
C SER A 365 4.67 -16.87 -12.34
N PHE A 366 4.32 -15.84 -13.13
CA PHE A 366 4.89 -14.50 -12.94
C PHE A 366 4.56 -13.89 -11.58
N ARG A 367 3.39 -14.17 -11.01
CA ARG A 367 3.00 -13.68 -9.69
C ARG A 367 3.86 -14.27 -8.58
N GLU A 368 4.23 -15.54 -8.68
CA GLU A 368 5.15 -16.18 -7.75
C GLU A 368 6.54 -15.53 -7.80
N GLU A 369 7.07 -15.31 -9.00
CA GLU A 369 8.36 -14.62 -9.19
C GLU A 369 8.35 -13.21 -8.58
N VAL A 370 7.28 -12.45 -8.81
CA VAL A 370 7.09 -11.11 -8.23
C VAL A 370 7.08 -11.17 -6.71
N ALA A 371 6.36 -12.13 -6.13
CA ALA A 371 6.25 -12.28 -4.68
C ALA A 371 7.61 -12.58 -4.04
N LEU A 372 8.42 -13.44 -4.66
CA LEU A 372 9.79 -13.76 -4.21
C LEU A 372 10.71 -12.52 -4.28
N GLU A 373 10.70 -11.80 -5.40
CA GLU A 373 11.51 -10.58 -5.57
C GLU A 373 11.11 -9.49 -4.56
N TRP A 374 9.81 -9.31 -4.34
CA TRP A 374 9.31 -8.32 -3.39
C TRP A 374 9.59 -8.72 -1.95
N LYS A 375 9.59 -10.00 -1.63
CA LYS A 375 10.03 -10.49 -0.32
C LYS A 375 11.48 -10.07 -0.06
N ASP A 376 12.37 -10.26 -1.02
CA ASP A 376 13.77 -9.82 -0.94
C ASP A 376 13.91 -8.30 -0.82
N THR A 377 13.07 -7.56 -1.53
CA THR A 377 13.01 -6.10 -1.45
C THR A 377 12.56 -5.64 -0.06
N LEU A 378 11.54 -6.27 0.51
CA LEU A 378 10.99 -5.94 1.83
C LEU A 378 11.96 -6.25 2.96
N LEU A 379 12.84 -7.24 2.81
CA LEU A 379 13.91 -7.53 3.78
C LEU A 379 14.90 -6.38 3.93
N LYS A 380 15.06 -5.54 2.90
CA LYS A 380 16.00 -4.41 2.87
C LYS A 380 15.42 -3.11 3.42
N VAL A 381 14.11 -3.04 3.62
CA VAL A 381 13.40 -1.83 4.06
C VAL A 381 13.95 -1.25 5.37
N GLU A 382 14.33 -2.11 6.32
CA GLU A 382 14.88 -1.66 7.60
C GLU A 382 16.23 -0.93 7.43
N LEU A 383 17.03 -1.35 6.44
CA LEU A 383 18.29 -0.68 6.09
C LEU A 383 18.02 0.68 5.45
N ASP A 384 17.10 0.74 4.48
CA ASP A 384 16.70 1.96 3.79
C ASP A 384 16.20 3.05 4.76
N HIS A 385 15.57 2.65 5.85
CA HIS A 385 15.09 3.57 6.87
C HIS A 385 16.20 4.19 7.72
N ASN A 386 17.39 3.61 7.79
CA ASN A 386 18.46 4.13 8.64
C ASN A 386 18.94 5.50 8.19
N ASP A 387 19.04 5.71 6.87
CA ASP A 387 19.38 7.01 6.29
C ASP A 387 18.33 8.06 6.68
N MET A 388 17.05 7.74 6.46
CA MET A 388 15.94 8.64 6.79
C MET A 388 15.84 8.95 8.29
N ARG A 389 16.07 7.95 9.15
CA ARG A 389 16.12 8.14 10.61
C ARG A 389 17.28 9.02 11.04
N THR A 390 18.42 8.88 10.39
CA THR A 390 19.60 9.73 10.64
C THR A 390 19.28 11.19 10.30
N ASP A 391 18.60 11.43 9.18
CA ASP A 391 18.17 12.77 8.80
C ASP A 391 17.11 13.36 9.73
N ILE A 392 16.12 12.56 10.14
CA ILE A 392 15.14 12.94 11.18
C ILE A 392 15.86 13.32 12.48
N PHE A 393 16.76 12.46 12.96
CA PHE A 393 17.50 12.68 14.19
C PHE A 393 18.33 13.96 14.11
N ARG A 394 19.01 14.20 12.98
CA ARG A 394 19.78 15.43 12.75
C ARG A 394 18.89 16.67 12.84
N LYS A 395 17.71 16.66 12.22
CA LYS A 395 16.75 17.79 12.31
C LYS A 395 16.29 18.02 13.75
N GLN A 396 16.03 16.95 14.51
CA GLN A 396 15.66 17.04 15.92
C GLN A 396 16.81 17.58 16.80
N MET A 397 18.06 17.19 16.55
CA MET A 397 19.23 17.72 17.28
C MET A 397 19.43 19.21 17.02
N LEU A 398 19.28 19.65 15.77
CA LEU A 398 19.36 21.06 15.40
C LEU A 398 18.29 21.90 16.11
N LYS A 399 17.06 21.37 16.21
CA LYS A 399 15.96 21.98 16.97
C LYS A 399 16.32 22.18 18.44
N TRP A 400 17.03 21.24 19.05
CA TRP A 400 17.49 21.33 20.44
C TRP A 400 18.77 22.16 20.64
N GLY A 401 19.21 22.88 19.60
CA GLY A 401 20.36 23.79 19.68
C GLY A 401 21.70 23.06 19.79
N GLN A 402 21.75 21.76 19.48
CA GLN A 402 23.00 21.03 19.45
C GLN A 402 23.73 21.30 18.11
N PRO A 403 24.99 21.75 18.13
CA PRO A 403 25.74 21.99 16.91
C PRO A 403 26.04 20.65 16.22
N MET A 404 25.41 20.41 15.07
CA MET A 404 25.73 19.29 14.20
C MET A 404 26.65 19.79 13.08
N ASP A 405 27.79 19.13 12.89
CA ASP A 405 28.71 19.41 11.78
C ASP A 405 28.02 19.12 10.43
N ALA A 406 27.38 20.11 9.81
CA ALA A 406 26.59 19.96 8.59
C ALA A 406 27.37 19.40 7.38
N ASN A 407 28.71 19.40 7.44
CA ASN A 407 29.60 19.03 6.34
C ASN A 407 30.21 17.63 6.43
N LYS A 408 30.06 16.89 7.54
CA LYS A 408 30.79 15.62 7.72
C LYS A 408 30.19 14.42 6.98
N ASP A 409 28.87 14.41 6.76
CA ASP A 409 28.17 13.17 6.38
C ASP A 409 27.76 13.08 4.90
N LYS A 410 27.67 14.20 4.17
CA LYS A 410 27.37 14.15 2.72
C LYS A 410 28.46 13.45 1.90
N LYS A 411 29.66 13.28 2.47
CA LYS A 411 30.78 12.62 1.81
C LYS A 411 30.74 11.10 2.00
N THR A 412 30.31 10.62 3.16
CA THR A 412 30.25 9.18 3.49
C THR A 412 29.09 8.47 2.82
N SER A 413 27.89 9.06 2.73
CA SER A 413 26.74 8.37 2.12
C SER A 413 26.90 8.12 0.61
N LYS A 414 27.69 8.97 -0.07
CA LYS A 414 28.00 8.77 -1.49
C LYS A 414 29.07 7.68 -1.69
N GLU A 415 30.10 7.65 -0.85
CA GLU A 415 31.14 6.61 -0.88
C GLU A 415 30.59 5.22 -0.53
N SER A 416 29.67 5.10 0.44
CA SER A 416 29.08 3.81 0.81
C SER A 416 28.23 3.20 -0.31
N LYS A 417 27.46 4.02 -1.04
CA LYS A 417 26.64 3.54 -2.17
C LYS A 417 27.50 3.05 -3.33
N ASP A 418 28.64 3.69 -3.56
CA ASP A 418 29.56 3.27 -4.62
C ASP A 418 30.25 1.92 -4.27
N ILE A 419 30.52 1.64 -2.99
CA ILE A 419 31.13 0.37 -2.53
C ILE A 419 30.12 -0.80 -2.60
N GLU A 420 28.87 -0.58 -2.19
CA GLU A 420 27.83 -1.63 -2.16
C GLU A 420 27.39 -2.06 -3.58
N VAL A 421 27.44 -1.13 -4.55
CA VAL A 421 27.27 -1.45 -5.97
C VAL A 421 28.42 -2.31 -6.51
N GLU A 422 29.65 -2.12 -6.02
CA GLU A 422 30.79 -2.93 -6.45
C GLU A 422 30.71 -4.37 -5.91
N GLU A 423 30.25 -4.55 -4.66
CA GLU A 423 30.11 -5.87 -4.03
C GLU A 423 28.96 -6.69 -4.63
N THR A 424 27.82 -6.05 -4.92
CA THR A 424 26.69 -6.71 -5.61
C THR A 424 27.01 -7.10 -7.06
N VAL A 425 27.83 -6.33 -7.78
CA VAL A 425 28.33 -6.70 -9.11
C VAL A 425 29.31 -7.90 -9.05
N LEU A 426 30.05 -8.05 -7.95
CA LEU A 426 30.97 -9.18 -7.74
C LEU A 426 30.23 -10.48 -7.36
N GLU A 427 29.16 -10.41 -6.57
CA GLU A 427 28.31 -11.57 -6.26
C GLU A 427 27.50 -12.05 -7.48
N ALA A 428 27.01 -11.14 -8.32
CA ALA A 428 26.32 -11.49 -9.56
C ALA A 428 27.22 -12.30 -10.51
N LYS A 429 28.52 -11.98 -10.57
CA LYS A 429 29.53 -12.74 -11.35
C LYS A 429 29.81 -14.14 -10.80
N HIS A 430 29.56 -14.40 -9.52
CA HIS A 430 29.79 -15.71 -8.90
C HIS A 430 28.57 -16.65 -8.92
N SER A 431 27.35 -16.12 -9.10
CA SER A 431 26.13 -16.95 -9.10
C SER A 431 25.87 -17.75 -10.39
N GLY A 432 26.68 -17.60 -11.44
CA GLY A 432 26.52 -18.35 -12.70
C GLY A 432 25.22 -18.09 -13.47
N LYS A 433 24.37 -17.16 -13.02
CA LYS A 433 23.25 -16.64 -13.81
C LYS A 433 23.79 -15.69 -14.86
N THR A 434 23.95 -16.18 -16.08
CA THR A 434 24.28 -15.37 -17.26
C THR A 434 23.14 -14.39 -17.54
N THR A 435 23.23 -13.18 -17.03
CA THR A 435 22.45 -12.06 -17.54
C THR A 435 23.05 -11.68 -18.90
N ILE A 436 22.39 -12.10 -19.98
CA ILE A 436 22.73 -11.65 -21.33
C ILE A 436 22.26 -10.20 -21.44
N ILE A 437 23.17 -9.26 -21.19
CA ILE A 437 22.98 -7.87 -21.60
C ILE A 437 23.27 -7.84 -23.09
N LEU A 438 22.22 -7.90 -23.92
CA LEU A 438 22.33 -7.64 -25.34
C LEU A 438 22.58 -6.14 -25.51
N ASP A 439 23.82 -5.81 -25.83
CA ASP A 439 24.23 -4.47 -26.25
C ASP A 439 23.50 -4.16 -27.57
N ALA A 440 22.63 -3.14 -27.56
CA ALA A 440 21.79 -2.76 -28.69
C ALA A 440 22.57 -1.96 -29.76
N GLY A 441 23.81 -2.39 -30.01
CA GLY A 441 24.82 -1.63 -30.75
C GLY A 441 25.17 -2.14 -32.14
N ASP A 442 24.63 -3.26 -32.62
CA ASP A 442 24.99 -3.79 -33.95
C ASP A 442 23.84 -4.58 -34.60
N PHE A 443 22.94 -3.87 -35.29
CA PHE A 443 22.16 -4.41 -36.41
C PHE A 443 22.01 -3.30 -37.47
N GLN A 444 22.87 -3.35 -38.49
CA GLN A 444 22.64 -2.73 -39.81
C GLN A 444 22.06 -3.76 -40.78
#